data_AF-B1Z786-F1
#
_entry.id   AF-B1Z786-F1
#
_cell.length_a   1.000
_cell.length_b   1.000
_cell.length_c   1.000
_cell.angle_alpha   90.00
_cell.angle_beta   90.00
_cell.angle_gamma   90.00
#
_symmetry.space_group_name_H-M   'P 1'
#
loop_
_entity.id
_entity.type
_entity.pdbx_description
1 polymer ?
#
loop_
_entity_poly.entity_id
_entity_poly.type
_entity_poly.pdbx_seq_one_letter_code
_entity_poly.pdbx_strand_id
1 'polypeptide(L)'
;MAMSLEDLVRGAAAEARRLAAAFPAAGRKDDLPWAVIAAFDADVRGHVERDRRIEDERDRVLIASVTLAETPAEAEAEEWDRARRHLVRAVDYLEETVLRFGIVNRLAAKRGHGAAGDPVSALRRG
;
A
#
# COMPACT_ATOMS: atom_id res chain seq x y z
N MET A 1 -8.38 19.66 -11.47
CA MET A 1 -7.27 19.87 -10.51
C MET A 1 -6.47 18.58 -10.50
N ALA A 2 -5.14 18.63 -10.53
CA ALA A 2 -4.33 17.42 -10.37
C ALA A 2 -4.55 16.86 -8.94
N MET A 3 -4.70 15.55 -8.80
CA MET A 3 -4.78 14.92 -7.47
C MET A 3 -3.46 15.12 -6.73
N SER A 4 -3.51 15.40 -5.43
CA SER A 4 -2.29 15.47 -4.62
C SER A 4 -1.66 14.08 -4.49
N LEU A 5 -0.35 14.00 -4.19
CA LEU A 5 0.28 12.71 -3.93
C LEU A 5 -0.31 12.04 -2.67
N GLU A 6 -0.74 12.84 -1.69
CA GLU A 6 -1.48 12.34 -0.52
C GLU A 6 -2.78 11.63 -0.94
N ASP A 7 -3.58 12.21 -1.84
CA ASP A 7 -4.83 11.59 -2.30
C ASP A 7 -4.57 10.26 -3.04
N LEU A 8 -3.51 10.20 -3.85
CA LEU A 8 -3.10 8.97 -4.54
C LEU A 8 -2.71 7.88 -3.54
N VAL A 9 -1.95 8.22 -2.49
CA VAL A 9 -1.57 7.28 -1.42
C VAL A 9 -2.81 6.73 -0.72
N ARG A 10 -3.75 7.60 -0.34
CA ARG A 10 -5.00 7.20 0.31
C ARG A 10 -5.85 6.33 -0.60
N GLY A 11 -5.92 6.66 -1.88
CA GLY A 11 -6.64 5.90 -2.91
C GLY A 11 -6.06 4.49 -3.10
N ALA A 12 -4.74 4.39 -3.23
CA ALA A 12 -4.05 3.11 -3.37
C ALA A 12 -4.23 2.22 -2.13
N ALA A 13 -4.12 2.79 -0.92
CA ALA A 13 -4.36 2.07 0.33
C ALA A 13 -5.82 1.59 0.44
N ALA A 14 -6.78 2.44 0.06
CA ALA A 14 -8.19 2.05 0.05
C ALA A 14 -8.47 0.90 -0.91
N GLU A 15 -7.85 0.89 -2.10
CA GLU A 15 -7.98 -0.21 -3.04
C GLU A 15 -7.35 -1.51 -2.50
N ALA A 16 -6.15 -1.44 -1.94
CA ALA A 16 -5.48 -2.59 -1.35
C ALA A 16 -6.32 -3.22 -0.21
N ARG A 17 -6.96 -2.41 0.65
CA ARG A 17 -7.90 -2.91 1.66
C ARG A 17 -9.13 -3.57 1.06
N ARG A 18 -9.71 -3.01 -0.01
CA ARG A 18 -10.85 -3.62 -0.71
C ARG A 18 -10.49 -4.99 -1.26
N LEU A 19 -9.34 -5.10 -1.91
CA LEU A 19 -8.83 -6.37 -2.44
C LEU A 19 -8.59 -7.38 -1.31
N ALA A 20 -7.95 -6.94 -0.22
CA ALA A 20 -7.74 -7.77 0.97
C ALA A 20 -9.07 -8.25 1.57
N ALA A 21 -10.12 -7.42 1.61
CA ALA A 21 -11.43 -7.77 2.13
C ALA A 21 -12.21 -8.72 1.20
N ALA A 22 -12.09 -8.52 -0.11
CA ALA A 22 -12.82 -9.29 -1.13
C ALA A 22 -12.13 -10.61 -1.49
N PHE A 23 -10.88 -10.83 -1.08
CA PHE A 23 -10.13 -12.03 -1.47
C PHE A 23 -10.86 -13.31 -0.99
N PRO A 24 -11.28 -14.18 -1.93
CA PRO A 24 -12.01 -15.39 -1.61
C PRO A 24 -11.07 -16.47 -1.07
N ALA A 25 -11.56 -17.28 -0.12
CA ALA A 25 -10.80 -18.39 0.45
C ALA A 25 -10.37 -19.47 -0.58
N ALA A 26 -11.02 -19.49 -1.75
CA ALA A 26 -10.74 -20.41 -2.86
C ALA A 26 -10.18 -19.71 -4.12
N GLY A 27 -9.63 -18.51 -4.00
CA GLY A 27 -9.07 -17.73 -5.12
C GLY A 27 -7.75 -18.30 -5.67
N ARG A 28 -7.36 -17.85 -6.87
CA ARG A 28 -6.02 -18.15 -7.41
C ARG A 28 -4.97 -17.46 -6.54
N LYS A 29 -4.09 -18.26 -5.94
CA LYS A 29 -3.12 -17.83 -4.92
C LYS A 29 -2.10 -16.81 -5.46
N ASP A 30 -1.78 -16.88 -6.74
CA ASP A 30 -0.66 -16.11 -7.32
C ASP A 30 -1.02 -14.64 -7.65
N ASP A 31 -2.31 -14.28 -7.67
CA ASP A 31 -2.73 -12.95 -8.16
C ASP A 31 -2.77 -11.90 -7.06
N LEU A 32 -3.11 -12.29 -5.82
CA LEU A 32 -3.36 -11.34 -4.75
C LEU A 32 -2.14 -10.45 -4.44
N PRO A 33 -0.91 -10.99 -4.30
CA PRO A 33 0.23 -10.16 -3.94
C PRO A 33 0.51 -9.03 -4.92
N TRP A 34 0.39 -9.31 -6.21
CA TRP A 34 0.58 -8.30 -7.25
C TRP A 34 -0.59 -7.33 -7.31
N ALA A 35 -1.83 -7.82 -7.14
CA ALA A 35 -3.02 -6.99 -7.18
C ALA A 35 -3.04 -5.93 -6.06
N VAL A 36 -2.71 -6.31 -4.82
CA VAL A 36 -2.81 -5.40 -3.67
C VAL A 36 -1.80 -4.25 -3.72
N ILE A 37 -0.64 -4.44 -4.37
CA ILE A 37 0.39 -3.40 -4.49
C ILE A 37 0.34 -2.64 -5.83
N ALA A 38 -0.46 -3.12 -6.80
CA ALA A 38 -0.45 -2.57 -8.16
C ALA A 38 -0.72 -1.06 -8.20
N ALA A 39 -1.75 -0.59 -7.50
CA ALA A 39 -2.08 0.84 -7.44
C ALA A 39 -0.95 1.65 -6.80
N PHE A 40 -0.31 1.11 -5.74
CA PHE A 40 0.82 1.77 -5.10
C PHE A 40 2.02 1.88 -6.05
N ASP A 41 2.39 0.80 -6.73
CA ASP A 41 3.53 0.77 -7.64
C ASP A 41 3.31 1.68 -8.87
N ALA A 42 2.08 1.74 -9.38
CA ALA A 42 1.73 2.57 -10.52
C ALA A 42 1.64 4.06 -10.18
N ASP A 43 0.98 4.39 -9.06
CA ASP A 43 0.55 5.76 -8.78
C ASP A 43 1.38 6.46 -7.70
N VAL A 44 2.16 5.73 -6.89
CA VAL A 44 2.86 6.30 -5.72
C VAL A 44 4.37 6.07 -5.77
N ARG A 45 4.82 4.82 -5.94
CA ARG A 45 6.25 4.45 -5.77
C ARG A 45 7.19 5.27 -6.64
N GLY A 46 6.82 5.53 -7.88
CA GLY A 46 7.60 6.35 -8.82
C GLY A 46 7.53 7.87 -8.57
N HIS A 47 6.70 8.33 -7.64
CA HIS A 47 6.46 9.74 -7.34
C HIS A 47 7.08 10.21 -6.02
N VAL A 48 7.56 9.29 -5.20
CA VAL A 48 8.33 9.60 -3.99
C VAL A 48 9.83 9.49 -4.25
N GLU A 49 10.63 10.23 -3.48
CA GLU A 49 12.08 9.97 -3.38
C GLU A 49 12.32 8.58 -2.77
N ARG A 50 13.44 7.94 -3.12
CA ARG A 50 13.77 6.62 -2.58
C ARG A 50 13.92 6.69 -1.06
N ASP A 51 13.12 5.91 -0.36
CA ASP A 51 13.16 5.77 1.10
C ASP A 51 13.09 4.30 1.49
N ARG A 52 14.09 3.82 2.21
CA ARG A 52 14.19 2.41 2.61
C ARG A 52 13.00 1.97 3.47
N ARG A 53 12.45 2.85 4.32
CA ARG A 53 11.32 2.51 5.19
C ARG A 53 10.07 2.22 4.37
N ILE A 54 9.87 2.97 3.29
CA ILE A 54 8.74 2.76 2.38
C ILE A 54 8.88 1.41 1.65
N GLU A 55 10.09 1.08 1.18
CA GLU A 55 10.33 -0.22 0.53
C GLU A 55 10.18 -1.39 1.51
N ASP A 56 10.66 -1.25 2.76
CA ASP A 56 10.49 -2.27 3.80
C ASP A 56 9.00 -2.54 4.12
N GLU A 57 8.15 -1.50 4.18
CA GLU A 57 6.71 -1.67 4.39
C GLU A 57 5.99 -2.19 3.14
N ARG A 58 6.45 -1.84 1.94
CA ARG A 58 5.98 -2.44 0.69
C ARG A 58 6.22 -3.95 0.69
N ASP A 59 7.40 -4.39 1.10
CA ASP A 59 7.74 -5.81 1.22
C ASP A 59 6.88 -6.50 2.30
N ARG A 60 6.57 -5.81 3.41
CA ARG A 60 5.64 -6.33 4.42
C ARG A 60 4.24 -6.57 3.85
N VAL A 61 3.72 -5.69 3.00
CA VAL A 61 2.44 -5.90 2.30
C VAL A 61 2.51 -7.15 1.41
N LEU A 62 3.58 -7.29 0.62
CA LEU A 62 3.77 -8.47 -0.22
C LEU A 62 3.81 -9.77 0.61
N ILE A 63 4.58 -9.82 1.69
CA ILE A 63 4.64 -10.98 2.58
C ILE A 63 3.27 -11.31 3.20
N ALA A 64 2.56 -10.29 3.71
CA ALA A 64 1.24 -10.48 4.31
C ALA A 64 0.21 -10.97 3.29
N SER A 65 0.30 -10.50 2.05
CA SER A 65 -0.60 -10.93 0.97
C SER A 65 -0.36 -12.37 0.53
N VAL A 66 0.91 -12.81 0.48
CA VAL A 66 1.25 -14.23 0.25
C VAL A 66 0.71 -15.08 1.40
N THR A 67 0.87 -14.63 2.64
CA THR A 67 0.35 -15.35 3.82
C THR A 67 -1.15 -15.58 3.72
N LEU A 68 -1.92 -14.55 3.33
CA LEU A 68 -3.37 -14.70 3.11
C LEU A 68 -3.69 -15.62 1.93
N ALA A 69 -2.97 -15.51 0.82
CA ALA A 69 -3.19 -16.33 -0.37
C ALA A 69 -2.83 -17.81 -0.16
N GLU A 70 -1.85 -18.09 0.70
CA GLU A 70 -1.40 -19.44 1.02
C GLU A 70 -2.18 -20.09 2.18
N THR A 71 -3.08 -19.35 2.85
CA THR A 71 -3.91 -19.90 3.92
C THR A 71 -4.70 -21.12 3.40
N PRO A 72 -4.66 -22.29 4.10
CA PRO A 72 -5.33 -23.51 3.63
C PRO A 72 -6.85 -23.33 3.49
N ALA A 73 -7.46 -24.00 2.51
CA ALA A 73 -8.90 -23.90 2.27
C ALA A 73 -9.72 -24.51 3.43
N GLU A 74 -9.15 -25.50 4.10
CA GLU A 74 -9.66 -26.18 5.28
C GLU A 74 -9.33 -25.47 6.61
N ALA A 75 -8.57 -24.38 6.57
CA ALA A 75 -8.23 -23.61 7.76
C ALA A 75 -9.48 -23.06 8.45
N GLU A 76 -9.39 -22.91 9.77
CA GLU A 76 -10.49 -22.36 10.56
C GLU A 76 -10.78 -20.89 10.17
N ALA A 77 -12.02 -20.46 10.33
CA ALA A 77 -12.43 -19.09 10.00
C ALA A 77 -11.57 -18.02 10.74
N GLU A 78 -11.17 -18.29 11.98
CA GLU A 78 -10.31 -17.37 12.75
C GLU A 78 -8.89 -17.24 12.16
N GLU A 79 -8.36 -18.29 11.51
CA GLU A 79 -7.06 -18.24 10.84
C GLU A 79 -7.14 -17.34 9.60
N TRP A 80 -8.18 -17.53 8.78
CA TRP A 80 -8.50 -16.68 7.64
C TRP A 80 -8.67 -15.21 8.05
N ASP A 81 -9.42 -14.96 9.12
CA ASP A 81 -9.65 -13.60 9.62
C ASP A 81 -8.36 -12.98 10.16
N ARG A 82 -7.50 -13.76 10.82
CA ARG A 82 -6.20 -13.29 11.30
C ARG A 82 -5.28 -12.90 10.15
N ALA A 83 -5.18 -13.72 9.11
CA ALA A 83 -4.38 -13.43 7.93
C ALA A 83 -4.89 -12.16 7.21
N ARG A 84 -6.21 -12.04 7.06
CA ARG A 84 -6.85 -10.86 6.47
C ARG A 84 -6.57 -9.58 7.25
N ARG A 85 -6.75 -9.61 8.58
CA ARG A 85 -6.42 -8.47 9.46
C ARG A 85 -4.93 -8.13 9.43
N HIS A 86 -4.06 -9.12 9.25
CA HIS A 86 -2.63 -8.86 9.12
C HIS A 86 -2.29 -8.09 7.84
N LEU A 87 -2.84 -8.50 6.70
CA LEU A 87 -2.67 -7.78 5.43
C LEU A 87 -3.21 -6.35 5.51
N VAL A 88 -4.42 -6.15 6.05
CA VAL A 88 -5.00 -4.80 6.21
C VAL A 88 -4.07 -3.90 7.03
N ARG A 89 -3.53 -4.41 8.15
CA ARG A 89 -2.56 -3.64 8.96
C ARG A 89 -1.27 -3.33 8.21
N ALA A 90 -0.75 -4.25 7.40
CA ALA A 90 0.43 -3.97 6.59
C ALA A 90 0.17 -2.85 5.58
N VAL A 91 -1.02 -2.83 4.96
CA VAL A 91 -1.44 -1.74 4.06
C VAL A 91 -1.52 -0.40 4.81
N ASP A 92 -2.11 -0.41 6.01
CA ASP A 92 -2.21 0.79 6.84
C ASP A 92 -0.83 1.34 7.24
N TYR A 93 0.12 0.46 7.58
CA TYR A 93 1.49 0.89 7.89
C TYR A 93 2.23 1.44 6.68
N LEU A 94 2.03 0.87 5.49
CA LEU A 94 2.59 1.42 4.26
C LEU A 94 2.03 2.82 3.98
N GLU A 95 0.71 3.00 4.10
CA GLU A 95 0.06 4.31 3.96
C GLU A 95 0.67 5.32 4.95
N GLU A 96 0.68 5.00 6.24
CA GLU A 96 1.22 5.87 7.29
C GLU A 96 2.68 6.23 7.01
N THR A 97 3.50 5.24 6.65
CA THR A 97 4.93 5.43 6.38
C THR A 97 5.16 6.38 5.21
N VAL A 98 4.37 6.25 4.14
CA VAL A 98 4.49 7.13 2.97
C VAL A 98 4.01 8.54 3.30
N LEU A 99 2.89 8.69 4.01
CA LEU A 99 2.38 10.00 4.42
C LEU A 99 3.34 10.72 5.37
N ARG A 100 4.03 9.98 6.25
CA ARG A 100 4.93 10.53 7.26
C ARG A 100 6.33 10.82 6.75
N PHE A 101 6.87 9.97 5.89
CA PHE A 101 8.27 10.02 5.47
C PHE A 101 8.47 10.30 3.99
N GLY A 102 7.44 10.11 3.17
CA GLY A 102 7.52 10.34 1.73
C GLY A 102 7.83 11.80 1.40
N ILE A 103 8.73 11.97 0.43
CA ILE A 103 9.11 13.26 -0.13
C ILE A 103 8.77 13.24 -1.61
N VAL A 104 8.08 14.27 -2.10
CA VAL A 104 7.69 14.42 -3.50
C VAL A 104 8.95 14.56 -4.36
N ASN A 105 9.09 13.71 -5.38
CA ASN A 105 10.24 13.78 -6.29
C ASN A 105 10.00 14.74 -7.47
N ARG A 106 11.05 14.97 -8.29
CA ARG A 106 10.96 15.85 -9.46
C ARG A 106 9.97 15.38 -10.52
N LEU A 107 9.75 14.07 -10.68
CA LEU A 107 8.80 13.53 -11.64
C LEU A 107 7.36 13.84 -11.19
N ALA A 108 7.06 13.63 -9.92
CA ALA A 108 5.78 13.93 -9.32
C ALA A 108 5.44 15.42 -9.39
N ALA A 109 6.44 16.28 -9.12
CA ALA A 109 6.27 17.72 -9.23
C ALA A 109 5.93 18.16 -10.67
N LYS A 110 6.61 17.59 -11.67
CA LYS A 110 6.28 17.84 -13.10
C LYS A 110 4.86 17.40 -13.46
N ARG A 111 4.31 16.41 -12.77
CA ARG A 111 2.93 15.91 -12.96
C ARG A 111 1.88 16.67 -12.14
N GLY A 112 2.30 17.65 -11.33
CA GLY A 112 1.42 18.51 -10.55
C GLY A 112 0.98 17.93 -9.21
N HIS A 113 1.71 16.94 -8.66
CA HIS A 113 1.36 16.29 -7.38
C HIS A 113 1.94 17.00 -6.14
N GLY A 114 2.50 18.21 -6.28
CA GLY A 114 3.20 18.98 -5.24
C GLY A 114 4.46 19.64 -5.78
N ALA A 115 5.28 20.29 -4.93
CA ALA A 115 6.62 20.71 -5.32
C ALA A 115 7.66 19.65 -4.95
N ALA A 116 8.75 19.56 -5.71
CA ALA A 116 9.80 18.59 -5.43
C ALA A 116 10.51 18.95 -4.10
N GLY A 117 10.69 17.97 -3.23
CA GLY A 117 11.23 18.17 -1.89
C GLY A 117 10.17 18.41 -0.80
N ASP A 118 8.90 18.63 -1.19
CA ASP A 118 7.82 18.76 -0.22
C ASP A 118 7.52 17.40 0.44
N PRO A 119 7.09 17.40 1.72
CA PRO A 119 6.52 16.20 2.31
C PRO A 119 5.23 15.80 1.58
N VAL A 120 4.99 14.50 1.44
CA VAL A 120 3.76 13.96 0.83
C VAL A 120 2.51 14.45 1.56
N SER A 121 2.53 14.44 2.90
CA SER A 121 1.47 15.03 3.71
C SER A 121 1.95 16.27 4.43
N ALA A 122 1.06 17.27 4.53
CA ALA A 122 1.31 18.51 5.25
C ALA A 122 1.30 18.35 6.78
N LEU A 123 1.01 17.14 7.30
CA LEU A 123 1.06 16.87 8.74
C LEU A 123 2.48 17.11 9.26
N ARG A 124 2.67 18.27 9.88
CA ARG A 124 3.93 18.69 10.49
C ARG A 124 4.45 17.58 11.39
N ARG A 125 5.72 17.23 11.21
CA ARG A 125 6.50 16.45 12.17
C ARG A 125 6.36 17.11 13.54
N GLY A 126 5.48 16.56 14.38
CA GLY A 126 5.49 16.76 15.82
C GLY A 126 6.57 15.92 16.45
#